data_AF-A6MKT3-F1
#
_entry.id   AF-A6MKT3-F1
#
_cell.length_a   1.000
_cell.length_b   1.000
_cell.length_c   1.000
_cell.angle_alpha   90.00
_cell.angle_beta   90.00
_cell.angle_gamma   90.00
#
_symmetry.space_group_name_H-M   'P 1'
#
loop_
_entity.id
_entity.type
_entity.pdbx_description
1 polymer ?
#
loop_
_entity_poly.entity_id
_entity_poly.type
_entity_poly.pdbx_seq_one_letter_code
_entity_poly.pdbx_strand_id
1 'polypeptide(L)'
;FSEESSSSLCQLDISSNCIKPDGLLEFAKRLERWGRGAFGHLRLFQNWLDQDAVTAREAIRRLRATCHVVSDSWDSSQAFADYVSTM
;
A
#
# COMPACT_ATOMS: atom_id res chain seq x y z
N PHE A 1 15.08 23.12 24.58
CA PHE A 1 14.70 21.94 23.79
C PHE A 1 14.80 22.34 22.34
N SER A 2 16.01 22.23 21.79
CA SER A 2 16.23 22.37 20.35
C SER A 2 16.08 21.00 19.70
N GLU A 3 15.78 21.02 18.40
CA GLU A 3 15.55 19.88 17.52
C GLU A 3 14.09 19.40 17.53
N GLU A 4 13.30 20.09 16.69
CA GLU A 4 12.29 19.44 15.86
C GLU A 4 12.91 18.17 15.25
N SER A 5 12.77 17.05 15.96
CA SER A 5 13.10 15.74 15.44
C SER A 5 12.21 15.53 14.23
N SER A 6 12.75 15.83 13.05
CA SER A 6 12.13 15.49 11.77
C SER A 6 12.18 13.99 11.64
N SER A 7 11.33 13.31 12.40
CA SER A 7 11.16 11.87 12.38
C SER A 7 10.55 11.50 11.03
N SER A 8 11.41 11.26 10.05
CA SER A 8 11.00 10.75 8.75
C SER A 8 10.63 9.28 8.91
N LEU A 9 9.40 8.92 8.56
CA LEU A 9 8.97 7.52 8.52
C LEU A 9 9.70 6.81 7.38
N CYS A 10 10.75 6.06 7.67
CA CYS A 10 11.50 5.36 6.62
C CYS A 10 10.65 4.31 5.89
N GLN A 11 9.74 3.65 6.61
CA GLN A 11 8.91 2.58 6.07
C GLN A 11 7.56 2.49 6.79
N LEU A 12 6.50 2.36 6.01
CA LEU A 12 5.15 2.06 6.46
C LEU A 12 4.70 0.72 5.89
N ASP A 13 4.45 -0.24 6.77
CA ASP A 13 3.93 -1.55 6.41
C ASP A 13 2.44 -1.61 6.71
N ILE A 14 1.61 -1.67 5.65
CA ILE A 14 0.16 -1.83 5.74
C ILE A 14 -0.28 -3.07 4.96
N SER A 15 0.59 -4.09 4.93
CA SER A 15 0.22 -5.38 4.38
C SER A 15 -0.92 -6.03 5.18
N SER A 16 -1.70 -6.91 4.54
CA SER A 16 -2.65 -7.80 5.23
C SER A 16 -3.73 -7.07 6.03
N ASN A 17 -4.06 -5.84 5.65
CA ASN A 17 -5.06 -4.99 6.30
C ASN A 17 -6.42 -4.98 5.55
N CYS A 18 -6.59 -5.85 4.55
CA CYS A 18 -7.80 -5.93 3.73
C CYS A 18 -8.22 -4.58 3.10
N ILE A 19 -7.23 -3.76 2.73
CA ILE A 19 -7.49 -2.44 2.17
C ILE A 19 -8.14 -2.60 0.79
N LYS A 20 -9.28 -1.94 0.62
CA LYS A 20 -9.99 -1.86 -0.66
C LYS A 20 -9.29 -0.91 -1.62
N PRO A 21 -9.39 -1.12 -2.94
CA PRO A 21 -8.76 -0.27 -3.95
C PRO A 21 -9.19 1.21 -3.84
N ASP A 22 -10.47 1.50 -3.59
CA ASP A 22 -10.96 2.87 -3.30
C ASP A 22 -10.27 3.51 -2.09
N GLY A 23 -10.12 2.74 -1.00
CA GLY A 23 -9.45 3.22 0.21
C GLY A 23 -7.98 3.51 -0.04
N LEU A 24 -7.31 2.69 -0.86
CA LEU A 24 -5.93 2.92 -1.28
C LEU A 24 -5.80 4.18 -2.16
N LEU A 25 -6.75 4.42 -3.05
CA LEU A 25 -6.77 5.61 -3.90
C LEU A 25 -6.94 6.89 -3.08
N GLU A 26 -7.87 6.89 -2.11
CA GLU A 26 -8.04 8.02 -1.20
C GLU A 26 -6.82 8.23 -0.31
N PHE A 27 -6.19 7.14 0.15
CA PHE A 27 -4.92 7.21 0.87
C PHE A 27 -3.83 7.86 0.00
N ALA A 28 -3.72 7.46 -1.26
CA ALA A 28 -2.77 8.06 -2.21
C ALA A 28 -2.98 9.56 -2.39
N LYS A 29 -4.23 10.00 -2.60
CA LYS A 29 -4.56 11.43 -2.73
C LYS A 29 -4.24 12.23 -1.47
N ARG A 30 -4.52 11.65 -0.29
CA ARG A 30 -4.17 12.29 1.00
C ARG A 30 -2.66 12.40 1.15
N LEU A 31 -1.91 11.38 0.72
CA LEU A 31 -0.46 11.39 0.75
C LEU A 31 0.14 12.43 -0.20
N GLU A 32 -0.44 12.58 -1.40
CA GLU A 32 -0.06 13.66 -2.34
C GLU A 32 -0.20 15.04 -1.71
N ARG A 33 -1.24 15.27 -0.88
CA ARG A 33 -1.41 16.53 -0.14
C ARG A 33 -0.38 16.75 0.96
N TRP A 34 0.19 15.69 1.53
CA TRP A 34 1.24 15.79 2.55
C TRP A 34 2.63 16.06 1.96
N GLY A 35 2.80 15.85 0.65
CA GLY A 35 4.05 16.11 -0.07
C GLY A 35 4.96 14.89 -0.19
N ARG A 36 5.91 14.97 -1.12
CA ARG A 36 6.92 13.92 -1.34
C ARG A 36 7.78 13.78 -0.08
N GLY A 37 8.01 12.54 0.37
CA GLY A 37 8.91 12.25 1.48
C GLY A 37 8.25 12.05 2.85
N ALA A 38 6.91 11.98 2.92
CA ALA A 38 6.23 11.57 4.16
C ALA A 38 6.68 10.18 4.63
N PHE A 39 6.92 9.25 3.68
CA PHE A 39 7.59 7.98 3.97
C PHE A 39 8.43 7.45 2.81
N GLY A 40 9.51 6.74 3.13
CA GLY A 40 10.44 6.15 2.16
C GLY A 40 9.87 4.94 1.44
N HIS A 41 9.37 3.95 2.19
CA HIS A 41 8.85 2.69 1.67
C HIS A 41 7.42 2.42 2.12
N LEU A 42 6.56 2.01 1.19
CA LEU A 42 5.18 1.60 1.47
C LEU A 42 4.97 0.15 1.05
N ARG A 43 4.61 -0.73 1.98
CA ARG A 43 4.32 -2.14 1.69
C ARG A 43 2.82 -2.39 1.67
N LEU A 44 2.34 -2.95 0.57
CA LEU A 44 0.90 -3.16 0.28
C LEU A 44 0.52 -4.64 0.12
N PHE A 45 1.36 -5.58 0.56
CA PHE A 45 1.13 -7.02 0.35
C PHE A 45 -0.20 -7.51 0.93
N GLN A 46 -0.77 -8.59 0.39
CA GLN A 46 -1.97 -9.25 0.93
C GLN A 46 -3.20 -8.34 1.13
N ASN A 47 -3.35 -7.27 0.35
CA ASN A 47 -4.56 -6.43 0.35
C ASN A 47 -5.52 -6.89 -0.76
N TRP A 48 -6.82 -6.59 -0.61
CA TRP A 48 -7.87 -6.97 -1.57
C TRP A 48 -7.92 -6.04 -2.78
N LEU A 49 -6.78 -5.87 -3.44
CA LEU A 49 -6.62 -5.01 -4.61
C LEU A 49 -7.12 -5.66 -5.91
N ASP A 50 -7.32 -6.98 -5.91
CA ASP A 50 -7.82 -7.76 -7.04
C ASP A 50 -9.26 -7.41 -7.44
N GLN A 51 -10.03 -6.92 -6.46
CA GLN A 51 -11.44 -6.56 -6.64
C GLN A 51 -11.65 -5.44 -7.67
N ASP A 52 -10.69 -4.51 -7.79
CA ASP A 52 -10.67 -3.48 -8.82
C ASP A 52 -9.21 -3.13 -9.19
N ALA A 53 -8.64 -3.94 -10.06
CA ALA A 53 -7.24 -3.83 -10.47
C ALA A 53 -6.93 -2.48 -11.16
N VAL A 54 -7.92 -1.84 -11.79
CA VAL A 54 -7.75 -0.54 -12.47
C VAL A 54 -7.51 0.56 -11.44
N THR A 55 -8.39 0.65 -10.43
CA THR A 55 -8.30 1.61 -9.33
C THR A 55 -7.07 1.35 -8.47
N ALA A 56 -6.76 0.08 -8.17
CA ALA A 56 -5.55 -0.29 -7.44
C ALA A 56 -4.28 0.16 -8.18
N ARG A 57 -4.23 -0.06 -9.50
CA ARG A 57 -3.08 0.35 -10.34
C ARG A 57 -2.96 1.86 -10.43
N GLU A 58 -4.08 2.59 -10.46
CA GLU A 58 -4.08 4.06 -10.40
C GLU A 58 -3.57 4.55 -9.05
N ALA A 59 -4.06 3.98 -7.94
CA ALA A 59 -3.61 4.31 -6.60
C ALA A 59 -2.10 4.05 -6.43
N ILE A 60 -1.60 2.89 -6.86
CA ILE A 60 -0.17 2.55 -6.83
C ILE A 60 0.65 3.53 -7.68
N ARG A 61 0.15 3.93 -8.86
CA ARG A 61 0.84 4.92 -9.72
C ARG A 61 1.01 6.25 -8.99
N ARG A 62 -0.03 6.73 -8.31
CA ARG A 62 0.02 7.98 -7.52
C ARG A 62 0.95 7.83 -6.32
N LEU A 63 0.87 6.72 -5.60
CA LEU A 63 1.76 6.42 -4.47
C LEU A 63 3.22 6.35 -4.91
N ARG A 64 3.53 5.76 -6.07
CA ARG A 64 4.91 5.73 -6.63
C ARG A 64 5.45 7.11 -6.98
N ALA A 65 4.59 8.09 -7.23
CA ALA A 65 5.02 9.46 -7.46
C ALA A 65 5.44 10.16 -6.15
N THR A 66 5.00 9.67 -5.00
CA THR A 66 5.25 10.27 -3.67
C THR A 66 6.18 9.47 -2.77
N CYS A 67 6.20 8.14 -2.89
CA CYS A 67 6.96 7.20 -2.05
C CYS A 67 7.35 5.91 -2.81
N HIS A 68 8.27 5.12 -2.25
CA HIS A 68 8.66 3.86 -2.86
C HIS A 68 7.66 2.75 -2.50
N VAL A 69 6.75 2.44 -3.41
CA VAL A 69 5.75 1.37 -3.21
C VAL A 69 6.38 0.01 -3.50
N VAL A 70 6.33 -0.87 -2.52
CA VAL A 70 6.62 -2.29 -2.64
C VAL A 70 5.28 -3.04 -2.59
N SER A 71 4.89 -3.53 -3.75
CA SER A 71 3.76 -4.43 -3.91
C SER A 71 4.31 -5.70 -4.52
N ASP A 72 4.13 -6.83 -3.84
CA ASP A 72 4.31 -8.13 -4.50
C ASP A 72 3.12 -8.34 -5.43
N SER A 73 3.31 -9.20 -6.42
CA SER A 73 2.23 -9.77 -7.22
C SER A 73 1.45 -10.76 -6.36
N TRP A 74 0.84 -10.29 -5.26
CA TRP A 74 0.01 -11.14 -4.42
C TRP A 74 -1.25 -11.51 -5.19
N ASP A 75 -1.26 -12.70 -5.79
CA ASP A 75 -2.42 -13.25 -6.46
C ASP A 75 -3.41 -13.74 -5.38
N SER A 76 -4.49 -12.98 -5.17
CA SER A 76 -5.47 -13.28 -4.13
C SER A 76 -6.14 -14.65 -4.31
N SER A 77 -6.10 -15.22 -5.52
CA SER A 77 -6.59 -16.57 -5.81
C SER A 77 -5.70 -17.67 -5.23
N GLN A 78 -4.38 -17.42 -5.10
CA GLN A 78 -3.48 -18.38 -4.44
C GLN A 78 -3.68 -18.43 -2.92
N ALA A 79 -4.09 -17.34 -2.29
CA ALA A 79 -4.32 -17.29 -0.84
C ALA A 79 -5.43 -18.23 -0.35
N PHE A 80 -6.37 -18.61 -1.23
CA PHE A 80 -7.41 -19.60 -0.95
C PHE A 80 -7.02 -21.04 -1.34
N ALA A 81 -5.98 -21.22 -2.16
CA ALA A 81 -5.56 -22.55 -2.62
C ALA A 81 -4.96 -23.38 -1.47
N ASP A 82 -4.27 -22.75 -0.52
CA ASP A 82 -3.72 -23.43 0.66
C ASP A 82 -4.81 -23.98 1.61
N TYR A 83 -6.02 -23.44 1.61
CA TYR A 83 -7.10 -23.95 2.47
C TYR A 83 -7.74 -25.24 1.93
N VAL A 84 -7.73 -25.44 0.60
CA VAL A 84 -8.42 -26.58 -0.04
C VAL A 84 -7.55 -27.85 -0.10
N SER A 85 -6.23 -27.74 0.08
CA SER A 85 -5.31 -28.89 -0.02
C SER A 85 -5.17 -29.71 1.29
N THR A 86 -5.99 -29.44 2.30
CA THR A 86 -5.94 -30.13 3.62
C THR A 86 -7.18 -30.97 3.95
N MET A 87 -8.04 -31.26 2.96
CA MET A 87 -9.15 -32.21 3.11
C MET A 87 -8.92 -33.52 2.35
#